data_AF-A0AAV1FMG3-F1
#
_entry.id   AF-A0AAV1FMG3-F1
#
_cell.length_a   1.000
_cell.length_b   1.000
_cell.length_c   1.000
_cell.angle_alpha   90.00
_cell.angle_beta   90.00
_cell.angle_gamma   90.00
#
_symmetry.space_group_name_H-M   'P 1'
#
loop_
_entity.id
_entity.type
_entity.pdbx_description
1 polymer ?
#
loop_
_entity_poly.entity_id
_entity_poly.type
_entity_poly.pdbx_seq_one_letter_code
_entity_poly.pdbx_strand_id
1 'polypeptide(L)'
;MAYCKWISACSDVVLSATALYSSYKLFKHHRAPSVGLFLLGLSAALCLLQPSSTYLTSVQSEAEWASKILAPALVSFDFLWLSEDRNTAHVLLCGSCGLLGLCDWLSADALTVMTRCLGLSSLSCCLTVCLFAGNALGALGSVALSLPLLVAPPSRTNTFAPLISLAATDGLLTWILKGFMSFGCWASTQALHTFLLDVTEQYNINIH
;
A
#
# COMPACT_ATOMS: atom_id res chain seq x y z
N MET A 1 -3.55 23.11 -17.96
CA MET A 1 -4.29 21.83 -17.88
C MET A 1 -3.50 20.63 -18.42
N ALA A 2 -2.72 20.76 -19.51
CA ALA A 2 -1.86 19.67 -19.99
C ALA A 2 -0.76 19.25 -18.99
N TYR A 3 -0.12 20.22 -18.31
CA TYR A 3 0.95 19.98 -17.34
C TYR A 3 0.58 19.01 -16.21
N CYS A 4 -0.62 19.13 -15.64
CA CYS A 4 -1.09 18.21 -14.59
C CYS A 4 -1.28 16.77 -15.08
N LYS A 5 -1.65 16.58 -16.36
CA LYS A 5 -1.80 15.23 -16.95
C LYS A 5 -0.44 14.55 -17.10
N TRP A 6 0.58 15.28 -17.55
CA TRP A 6 1.95 14.77 -17.67
C TRP A 6 2.54 14.41 -16.31
N ILE A 7 2.32 15.24 -15.29
CA ILE A 7 2.78 14.97 -13.92
C ILE A 7 2.13 13.72 -13.34
N SER A 8 0.80 13.56 -13.51
CA SER A 8 0.10 12.36 -13.04
C SER A 8 0.57 11.09 -13.76
N ALA A 9 0.72 11.14 -15.09
CA ALA A 9 1.23 10.00 -15.86
C ALA A 9 2.66 9.62 -15.42
N CYS A 10 3.50 10.62 -15.14
CA CYS A 10 4.86 10.39 -14.65
C CYS A 10 4.86 9.68 -13.28
N SER A 11 4.03 10.11 -12.32
CA SER A 11 3.95 9.42 -11.03
C SER A 11 3.37 8.01 -11.12
N ASP A 12 2.42 7.77 -12.03
CA ASP A 12 1.90 6.42 -12.31
C ASP A 12 2.96 5.50 -12.91
N VAL A 13 3.77 6.00 -13.86
CA VAL A 13 4.92 5.24 -14.40
C VAL A 13 5.94 4.93 -13.31
N VAL A 14 6.32 5.92 -12.50
CA VAL A 14 7.29 5.73 -11.42
C VAL A 14 6.78 4.74 -10.38
N LEU A 15 5.53 4.89 -9.93
CA LEU A 15 4.93 3.97 -8.97
C LEU A 15 4.82 2.56 -9.54
N SER A 16 4.36 2.42 -10.78
CA SER A 16 4.26 1.13 -11.44
C SER A 16 5.62 0.44 -11.54
N ALA A 17 6.63 1.14 -12.08
CA ALA A 17 7.96 0.59 -12.24
C ALA A 17 8.59 0.22 -10.90
N THR A 18 8.52 1.10 -9.89
CA THR A 18 9.10 0.84 -8.57
C THR A 18 8.40 -0.28 -7.81
N ALA A 19 7.07 -0.33 -7.84
CA ALA A 19 6.29 -1.37 -7.18
C ALA A 19 6.46 -2.74 -7.85
N LEU A 20 6.46 -2.81 -9.19
CA LEU A 20 6.71 -4.05 -9.93
C LEU A 20 8.14 -4.55 -9.75
N TYR A 21 9.14 -3.66 -9.77
CA TYR A 21 10.53 -4.01 -9.48
C TYR A 21 10.69 -4.56 -8.05
N SER A 22 10.08 -3.88 -7.08
CA SER A 22 10.08 -4.30 -5.68
C SER A 22 9.40 -5.65 -5.49
N SER A 23 8.26 -5.85 -6.16
CA SER A 23 7.54 -7.12 -6.19
C SER A 23 8.41 -8.26 -6.72
N TYR A 24 9.08 -8.06 -7.86
CA TYR A 24 9.99 -9.04 -8.45
C TYR A 24 11.14 -9.39 -7.50
N LYS A 25 11.75 -8.39 -6.85
CA LYS A 25 12.85 -8.61 -5.90
C LYS A 25 12.39 -9.41 -4.67
N LEU A 26 11.17 -9.19 -4.18
CA LEU A 26 10.60 -9.86 -3.01
C LEU A 26 10.04 -11.26 -3.31
N PHE A 27 9.72 -11.58 -4.57
CA PHE A 27 8.95 -12.77 -4.96
C PHE A 27 9.43 -14.11 -4.36
N LYS A 28 10.75 -14.30 -4.23
CA LYS A 28 11.32 -15.56 -3.73
C LYS A 28 11.19 -15.74 -2.22
N HIS A 29 11.35 -14.67 -1.46
CA HIS A 29 11.53 -14.74 -0.01
C HIS A 29 10.37 -14.13 0.78
N HIS A 30 9.62 -13.21 0.18
CA HIS A 30 8.55 -12.45 0.83
C HIS A 30 7.32 -12.41 -0.09
N ARG A 31 6.59 -13.54 -0.16
CA ARG A 31 5.51 -13.74 -1.13
C ARG A 31 4.33 -12.78 -0.92
N ALA A 32 3.94 -12.57 0.34
CA ALA A 32 2.85 -11.68 0.69
C ALA A 32 3.09 -10.24 0.17
N PRO A 33 4.17 -9.54 0.56
CA PRO A 33 4.42 -8.19 0.09
C PRO A 33 4.72 -8.15 -1.41
N SER A 34 5.32 -9.19 -1.98
CA SER A 34 5.49 -9.30 -3.43
C SER A 34 4.14 -9.20 -4.17
N VAL A 35 3.11 -9.91 -3.71
CA VAL A 35 1.75 -9.83 -4.30
C VAL A 35 1.13 -8.45 -4.07
N GLY A 36 1.27 -7.88 -2.88
CA GLY A 36 0.74 -6.56 -2.56
C GLY A 36 1.32 -5.46 -3.46
N LEU A 37 2.64 -5.44 -3.59
CA LEU A 37 3.35 -4.49 -4.46
C LEU A 37 3.10 -4.76 -5.94
N PHE A 38 2.87 -6.02 -6.34
CA PHE A 38 2.46 -6.35 -7.70
C PHE A 38 1.11 -5.72 -8.04
N LEU A 39 0.11 -5.88 -7.16
CA LEU A 39 -1.22 -5.31 -7.35
C LEU A 39 -1.18 -3.78 -7.38
N LEU A 40 -0.35 -3.16 -6.54
CA LEU A 40 -0.13 -1.71 -6.54
C LEU A 40 0.53 -1.22 -7.83
N GLY A 41 1.53 -1.97 -8.33
CA GLY A 41 2.19 -1.64 -9.59
C GLY A 41 1.30 -1.83 -10.81
N LEU A 42 0.46 -2.86 -10.79
CA LEU A 42 -0.53 -3.14 -11.83
C LEU A 42 -1.65 -2.10 -11.82
N SER A 43 -2.17 -1.71 -10.65
CA SER A 43 -3.20 -0.67 -10.58
C SER A 43 -2.68 0.68 -11.08
N ALA A 44 -1.43 1.05 -10.75
CA ALA A 44 -0.77 2.23 -11.31
C ALA A 44 -0.57 2.11 -12.85
N ALA A 45 -0.23 0.93 -13.37
CA ALA A 45 -0.14 0.71 -14.82
C ALA A 45 -1.50 0.86 -15.52
N LEU A 46 -2.58 0.37 -14.89
CA LEU A 46 -3.94 0.56 -15.41
C LEU A 46 -4.32 2.04 -15.48
N CYS A 47 -3.82 2.87 -14.56
CA CYS A 47 -4.03 4.32 -14.61
C CYS A 47 -3.39 5.03 -15.81
N LEU A 48 -2.44 4.38 -16.50
CA LEU A 48 -1.87 4.89 -17.75
C LEU A 48 -2.77 4.61 -18.97
N LEU A 49 -3.62 3.59 -18.88
CA LEU A 49 -4.60 3.26 -19.91
C LEU A 49 -5.78 4.20 -19.73
N GLN A 50 -5.85 5.32 -20.47
CA GLN A 50 -7.03 6.21 -20.44
C GLN A 50 -8.26 5.47 -20.97
N PRO A 51 -9.15 4.93 -20.10
CA PRO A 51 -10.23 4.10 -20.58
C PRO A 51 -11.32 5.00 -21.14
N SER A 52 -11.82 4.68 -22.33
CA SER A 52 -12.95 5.40 -22.93
C SER A 52 -14.31 5.01 -22.33
N SER A 53 -14.36 3.93 -21.55
CA SER A 53 -15.59 3.36 -20.98
C SER A 53 -15.73 3.64 -19.49
N THR A 54 -16.90 4.11 -19.08
CA THR A 54 -17.25 4.35 -17.66
C THR A 54 -17.09 3.10 -16.78
N TYR A 55 -17.39 1.92 -17.32
CA TYR A 55 -17.19 0.65 -16.59
C TYR A 55 -15.71 0.36 -16.32
N LEU A 56 -14.83 0.65 -17.29
CA LEU A 56 -13.40 0.46 -17.10
C LEU A 56 -12.83 1.47 -16.10
N THR A 57 -13.34 2.70 -16.08
CA THR A 57 -12.94 3.70 -15.08
C THR A 57 -13.34 3.30 -13.65
N SER A 58 -14.50 2.65 -13.47
CA SER A 58 -14.88 2.14 -12.14
C SER A 58 -14.00 0.98 -11.69
N VAL A 59 -13.71 0.02 -12.59
CA VAL A 59 -12.81 -1.12 -12.28
C VAL A 59 -11.41 -0.62 -11.92
N GLN A 60 -10.91 0.40 -12.62
CA GLN A 60 -9.63 1.01 -12.33
C GLN A 60 -9.60 1.66 -10.93
N SER A 61 -10.63 2.43 -10.56
CA SER A 61 -10.73 3.04 -9.22
C SER A 61 -10.78 1.99 -8.11
N GLU A 62 -11.56 0.92 -8.32
CA GLU A 62 -11.65 -0.21 -7.39
C GLU A 62 -10.31 -0.95 -7.23
N ALA A 63 -9.62 -1.22 -8.34
CA ALA A 63 -8.30 -1.83 -8.32
C ALA A 63 -7.25 -0.94 -7.62
N GLU A 64 -7.29 0.36 -7.86
CA GLU A 64 -6.43 1.33 -7.18
C GLU A 64 -6.70 1.31 -5.67
N TRP A 65 -7.94 1.47 -5.23
CA TRP A 65 -8.31 1.44 -3.82
C TRP A 65 -7.93 0.11 -3.14
N ALA A 66 -8.26 -1.03 -3.76
CA ALA A 66 -7.96 -2.34 -3.22
C ALA A 66 -6.45 -2.56 -3.06
N SER A 67 -5.67 -2.16 -4.05
CA SER A 67 -4.20 -2.26 -3.99
C SER A 67 -3.59 -1.39 -2.88
N LYS A 68 -4.14 -0.19 -2.66
CA LYS A 68 -3.69 0.71 -1.59
C LYS A 68 -3.97 0.15 -0.20
N ILE A 69 -5.05 -0.61 -0.01
CA ILE A 69 -5.34 -1.33 1.25
C ILE A 69 -4.42 -2.52 1.41
N LEU A 70 -4.31 -3.35 0.36
CA LEU A 70 -3.72 -4.67 0.48
C LEU A 70 -2.19 -4.62 0.51
N ALA A 71 -1.55 -3.68 -0.21
CA ALA A 71 -0.10 -3.54 -0.22
C ALA A 71 0.52 -3.30 1.16
N PRO A 72 0.14 -2.26 1.94
CA PRO A 72 0.67 -2.06 3.28
C PRO A 72 0.30 -3.20 4.23
N ALA A 73 -0.91 -3.76 4.14
CA ALA A 73 -1.31 -4.90 4.96
C ALA A 73 -0.44 -6.13 4.73
N LEU A 74 -0.10 -6.43 3.47
CA LEU A 74 0.77 -7.56 3.11
C LEU A 74 2.24 -7.32 3.47
N VAL A 75 2.70 -6.06 3.51
CA VAL A 75 4.02 -5.70 4.06
C VAL A 75 4.03 -5.92 5.57
N SER A 76 3.05 -5.39 6.30
CA SER A 76 2.91 -5.60 7.74
C SER A 76 2.78 -7.08 8.10
N PHE A 77 2.03 -7.85 7.30
CA PHE A 77 1.89 -9.28 7.45
C PHE A 77 3.25 -9.97 7.51
N ASP A 78 4.15 -9.65 6.59
CA ASP A 78 5.45 -10.32 6.48
C ASP A 78 6.40 -9.93 7.62
N PHE A 79 6.37 -8.66 8.06
CA PHE A 79 7.09 -8.23 9.27
C PHE A 79 6.60 -8.96 10.52
N LEU A 80 5.29 -9.07 10.71
CA LEU A 80 4.70 -9.84 11.82
C LEU A 80 5.06 -11.32 11.72
N TRP A 81 5.02 -11.87 10.51
CA TRP A 81 5.35 -13.27 10.26
C TRP A 81 6.80 -13.60 10.61
N LEU A 82 7.74 -12.74 10.19
CA LEU A 82 9.17 -12.86 10.53
C LEU A 82 9.44 -12.63 12.02
N SER A 83 8.59 -11.87 12.71
CA SER A 83 8.66 -11.65 14.17
C SER A 83 7.91 -12.72 14.97
N GLU A 84 7.49 -13.81 14.33
CA GLU A 84 6.73 -14.93 14.91
C GLU A 84 5.31 -14.59 15.41
N ASP A 85 4.82 -13.36 15.23
CA ASP A 85 3.44 -12.98 15.55
C ASP A 85 2.46 -13.33 14.42
N ARG A 86 2.31 -14.64 14.19
CA ARG A 86 1.49 -15.18 13.10
C ARG A 86 0.00 -14.93 13.28
N ASN A 87 -0.48 -14.87 14.52
CA ASN A 87 -1.90 -14.66 14.79
C ASN A 87 -2.32 -13.24 14.37
N THR A 88 -1.56 -12.23 14.78
CA THR A 88 -1.82 -10.84 14.37
C THR A 88 -1.68 -10.68 12.86
N ALA A 89 -0.70 -11.36 12.23
CA ALA A 89 -0.53 -11.37 10.78
C ALA A 89 -1.81 -11.87 10.07
N HIS A 90 -2.36 -13.01 10.50
CA HIS A 90 -3.59 -13.56 9.95
C HIS A 90 -4.80 -12.65 10.17
N VAL A 91 -4.96 -12.09 11.38
CA VAL A 91 -6.07 -11.16 11.68
C VAL A 91 -6.02 -9.94 10.77
N LEU A 92 -4.83 -9.36 10.56
CA LEU A 92 -4.65 -8.21 9.68
C LEU A 92 -5.00 -8.55 8.23
N LEU A 93 -4.49 -9.68 7.71
CA LEU A 93 -4.77 -10.12 6.34
C LEU A 93 -6.27 -10.42 6.13
N CYS A 94 -6.89 -11.15 7.06
CA CYS A 94 -8.32 -11.45 7.02
C CYS A 94 -9.16 -10.18 7.11
N GLY A 95 -8.77 -9.21 7.96
CA GLY A 95 -9.43 -7.92 8.06
C GLY A 95 -9.37 -7.13 6.75
N SER A 96 -8.19 -7.06 6.13
CA SER A 96 -8.00 -6.38 4.83
C SER A 96 -8.79 -7.05 3.71
N CYS A 97 -8.72 -8.37 3.56
CA CYS A 97 -9.48 -9.11 2.55
C CYS A 97 -11.00 -9.05 2.83
N GLY A 98 -11.41 -9.14 4.09
CA GLY A 98 -12.80 -9.04 4.50
C GLY A 98 -13.40 -7.67 4.18
N LEU A 99 -12.65 -6.59 4.37
CA LEU A 99 -13.10 -5.26 3.97
C LEU A 99 -13.34 -5.18 2.45
N LEU A 100 -12.45 -5.77 1.64
CA LEU A 100 -12.64 -5.81 0.18
C LEU A 100 -13.87 -6.64 -0.22
N GLY A 101 -14.26 -7.67 0.55
CA GLY A 101 -15.46 -8.46 0.27
C GLY A 101 -16.77 -7.83 0.75
N LEU A 102 -16.71 -7.02 1.82
CA LEU A 102 -17.87 -6.37 2.44
C LEU A 102 -18.11 -4.95 1.95
N CYS A 103 -17.21 -4.42 1.14
CA CYS A 103 -17.19 -3.04 0.70
C CYS A 103 -18.53 -2.56 0.10
N ASP A 104 -19.23 -3.41 -0.66
CA ASP A 104 -20.51 -3.09 -1.32
C ASP A 104 -21.70 -3.07 -0.34
N TRP A 105 -21.53 -3.68 0.82
CA TRP A 105 -22.54 -3.76 1.88
C TRP A 105 -22.37 -2.65 2.93
N LEU A 106 -21.26 -1.92 2.89
CA LEU A 106 -20.94 -0.86 3.85
C LEU A 106 -21.37 0.51 3.32
N SER A 107 -21.82 1.38 4.22
CA SER A 107 -21.98 2.79 3.89
C SER A 107 -20.62 3.44 3.59
N ALA A 108 -20.61 4.54 2.83
CA ALA A 108 -19.38 5.25 2.49
C ALA A 108 -18.59 5.70 3.74
N ASP A 109 -19.29 6.14 4.79
CA ASP A 109 -18.68 6.53 6.06
C ASP A 109 -18.07 5.33 6.79
N ALA A 110 -18.80 4.20 6.85
CA ALA A 110 -18.30 2.98 7.46
C ALA A 110 -17.08 2.44 6.73
N LEU A 111 -17.11 2.44 5.39
CA LEU A 111 -15.98 2.03 4.55
C LEU A 111 -14.75 2.92 4.79
N THR A 112 -14.94 4.23 4.90
CA THR A 112 -13.88 5.19 5.18
C THR A 112 -13.24 4.94 6.54
N VAL A 113 -14.06 4.77 7.58
CA VAL A 113 -13.57 4.49 8.95
C VAL A 113 -12.84 3.16 9.00
N MET A 114 -13.38 2.10 8.39
CA MET A 114 -12.74 0.78 8.34
C MET A 114 -11.42 0.80 7.57
N THR A 115 -11.35 1.51 6.45
CA THR A 115 -10.12 1.69 5.65
C THR A 115 -9.04 2.36 6.49
N ARG A 116 -9.37 3.43 7.20
CA ARG A 116 -8.44 4.14 8.09
C ARG A 116 -8.02 3.28 9.28
N CYS A 117 -8.96 2.55 9.88
CA CYS A 117 -8.68 1.63 10.99
C CYS A 117 -7.67 0.57 10.55
N LEU A 118 -7.89 -0.09 9.41
CA LEU A 118 -6.95 -1.06 8.86
C LEU A 118 -5.59 -0.43 8.52
N GLY A 119 -5.58 0.77 7.93
CA GLY A 119 -4.33 1.50 7.67
C GLY A 119 -3.54 1.79 8.95
N LEU A 120 -4.23 2.21 10.02
CA LEU A 120 -3.63 2.46 11.33
C LEU A 120 -3.17 1.17 12.01
N SER A 121 -3.94 0.08 11.92
CA SER A 121 -3.56 -1.23 12.46
C SER A 121 -2.35 -1.80 11.72
N SER A 122 -2.34 -1.76 10.39
CA SER A 122 -1.18 -2.17 9.58
C SER A 122 0.05 -1.34 9.93
N LEU A 123 -0.10 -0.02 10.06
CA LEU A 123 0.98 0.88 10.44
C LEU A 123 1.49 0.59 11.85
N SER A 124 0.61 0.44 12.84
CA SER A 124 1.01 0.22 14.24
C SER A 124 1.68 -1.13 14.44
N CYS A 125 1.18 -2.19 13.80
CA CYS A 125 1.81 -3.51 13.80
C CYS A 125 3.22 -3.44 13.22
N CYS A 126 3.37 -2.80 12.06
CA CYS A 126 4.66 -2.73 11.38
C CYS A 126 5.65 -1.85 12.13
N LEU A 127 5.20 -0.71 12.68
CA LEU A 127 6.04 0.15 13.51
C LEU A 127 6.52 -0.55 14.78
N THR A 128 5.65 -1.33 15.43
CA THR A 128 6.03 -2.12 16.60
C THR A 128 7.20 -3.03 16.24
N VAL A 129 7.05 -3.87 15.22
CA VAL A 129 8.12 -4.78 14.76
C VAL A 129 9.39 -4.01 14.39
N CYS A 130 9.26 -2.98 13.55
CA CYS A 130 10.41 -2.25 13.04
C CYS A 130 11.18 -1.50 14.13
N LEU A 131 10.50 -0.91 15.11
CA LEU A 131 11.16 -0.20 16.22
C LEU A 131 11.89 -1.16 17.15
N PHE A 132 11.31 -2.32 17.46
CA PHE A 132 11.97 -3.33 18.29
C PHE A 132 13.12 -4.03 17.56
N ALA A 133 13.03 -4.17 16.24
CA ALA A 133 14.11 -4.71 15.40
C ALA A 133 15.18 -3.68 15.02
N GLY A 134 15.05 -2.41 15.40
CA GLY A 134 15.97 -1.35 14.94
C GLY A 134 15.91 -1.07 13.43
N ASN A 135 14.84 -1.49 12.75
CA ASN A 135 14.67 -1.40 11.30
C ASN A 135 14.04 -0.06 10.88
N ALA A 136 14.84 0.99 10.85
CA ALA A 136 14.39 2.35 10.50
C ALA A 136 13.79 2.45 9.08
N LEU A 137 14.34 1.71 8.11
CA LEU A 137 13.80 1.67 6.74
C LEU A 137 12.41 1.04 6.70
N GLY A 138 12.16 0.01 7.52
CA GLY A 138 10.85 -0.62 7.64
C GLY A 138 9.81 0.34 8.22
N ALA A 139 10.18 1.08 9.26
CA ALA A 139 9.31 2.10 9.84
C ALA A 139 8.95 3.21 8.82
N LEU A 140 9.95 3.73 8.09
CA LEU A 140 9.75 4.73 7.04
C LEU A 140 8.90 4.19 5.89
N GLY A 141 9.18 2.97 5.43
CA GLY A 141 8.42 2.32 4.35
C GLY A 141 6.95 2.12 4.73
N SER A 142 6.69 1.73 5.97
CA SER A 142 5.33 1.55 6.50
C SER A 142 4.54 2.85 6.55
N VAL A 143 5.14 3.92 7.05
CA VAL A 143 4.52 5.25 7.05
C VAL A 143 4.23 5.69 5.62
N ALA A 144 5.19 5.55 4.72
CA ALA A 144 5.07 6.00 3.34
C ALA A 144 3.99 5.22 2.55
N LEU A 145 3.85 3.91 2.78
CA LEU A 145 2.82 3.08 2.16
C LEU A 145 1.42 3.32 2.75
N SER A 146 1.32 3.55 4.06
CA SER A 146 0.03 3.75 4.74
C SER A 146 -0.49 5.19 4.66
N LEU A 147 0.36 6.18 4.38
CA LEU A 147 -0.02 7.59 4.31
C LEU A 147 -1.24 7.85 3.39
N PRO A 148 -1.33 7.27 2.18
CA PRO A 148 -2.48 7.53 1.31
C PRO A 148 -3.80 6.96 1.84
N LEU A 149 -3.79 5.89 2.63
CA LEU A 149 -5.00 5.37 3.30
C LEU A 149 -5.51 6.30 4.40
N LEU A 150 -4.60 7.05 5.03
CA LEU A 150 -4.92 7.96 6.12
C LEU A 150 -5.38 9.33 5.61
N VAL A 151 -4.78 9.79 4.50
CA VAL A 151 -4.97 11.14 3.98
C VAL A 151 -6.00 11.20 2.85
N ALA A 152 -6.09 10.18 1.99
CA ALA A 152 -7.02 10.19 0.87
C ALA A 152 -8.35 9.49 1.26
N PRO A 153 -9.51 10.08 0.94
CA PRO A 153 -10.79 9.39 1.06
C PRO A 153 -10.84 8.17 0.10
N PRO A 154 -11.58 7.11 0.43
CA PRO A 154 -11.83 6.01 -0.51
C PRO A 154 -12.48 6.56 -1.78
N SER A 155 -11.86 6.35 -2.94
CA SER A 155 -12.29 6.88 -4.24
C SER A 155 -13.57 6.25 -4.81
N ARG A 156 -14.40 5.65 -3.95
CA ARG A 156 -15.56 4.82 -4.34
C ARG A 156 -16.83 5.62 -4.63
N THR A 157 -16.93 6.90 -4.23
CA THR A 157 -18.16 7.69 -4.41
C THR A 157 -17.93 9.04 -5.09
N ASN A 158 -18.32 9.12 -6.37
CA ASN A 158 -18.39 10.35 -7.18
C ASN A 158 -19.53 11.32 -6.76
N THR A 159 -19.92 11.39 -5.49
CA THR A 159 -21.18 12.08 -5.12
C THR A 159 -21.12 13.00 -3.89
N PHE A 160 -19.95 13.51 -3.51
CA PHE A 160 -19.90 14.64 -2.57
C PHE A 160 -19.19 15.85 -3.19
N ALA A 161 -19.94 16.95 -3.19
CA ALA A 161 -19.65 18.20 -3.85
C ALA A 161 -18.28 18.79 -3.46
N PRO A 162 -17.56 19.43 -4.39
CA PRO A 162 -16.29 20.07 -4.12
C PRO A 162 -16.54 21.41 -3.44
N LEU A 163 -16.59 21.43 -2.11
CA LEU A 163 -16.45 22.69 -1.39
C LEU A 163 -14.97 23.05 -1.36
N ILE A 164 -14.64 24.06 -2.17
CA ILE A 164 -13.39 24.83 -2.26
C ILE A 164 -12.42 24.32 -3.34
N SER A 165 -12.47 24.98 -4.52
CA SER A 165 -11.37 25.17 -5.49
C SER A 165 -10.21 24.15 -5.42
N LEU A 166 -10.49 22.86 -5.69
CA LEU A 166 -9.56 21.75 -5.41
C LEU A 166 -8.96 21.10 -6.67
N ALA A 167 -9.22 21.56 -7.89
CA ALA A 167 -8.77 20.83 -9.08
C ALA A 167 -7.24 20.80 -9.28
N ALA A 168 -6.51 21.78 -8.74
CA ALA A 168 -5.04 21.85 -8.81
C ALA A 168 -4.36 21.18 -7.61
N THR A 169 -4.97 21.29 -6.43
CA THR A 169 -4.51 20.68 -5.16
C THR A 169 -4.69 19.17 -5.16
N ASP A 170 -5.75 18.66 -5.80
CA ASP A 170 -6.03 17.22 -5.89
C ASP A 170 -4.97 16.49 -6.75
N GLY A 171 -4.56 17.10 -7.87
CA GLY A 171 -3.49 16.57 -8.72
C GLY A 171 -2.11 16.58 -8.04
N LEU A 172 -1.76 17.66 -7.35
CA LEU A 172 -0.49 17.76 -6.61
C LEU A 172 -0.44 16.77 -5.44
N LEU A 173 -1.51 16.69 -4.65
CA LEU A 173 -1.60 15.76 -3.52
C LEU A 173 -1.49 14.31 -4.01
N THR A 174 -2.20 13.95 -5.09
CA THR A 174 -2.12 12.62 -5.69
C THR A 174 -0.70 12.29 -6.15
N TRP A 175 0.00 13.24 -6.78
CA TRP A 175 1.39 13.07 -7.17
C TRP A 175 2.31 12.84 -5.97
N ILE A 176 2.17 13.65 -4.91
CA ILE A 176 2.93 13.50 -3.66
C ILE A 176 2.68 12.12 -3.03
N LEU A 177 1.43 11.69 -2.92
CA LEU A 177 1.05 10.40 -2.32
C LEU A 177 1.60 9.21 -3.12
N LYS A 178 1.57 9.26 -4.46
CA LYS A 178 2.20 8.25 -5.32
C LYS A 178 3.72 8.23 -5.17
N GLY A 179 4.33 9.41 -4.98
CA GLY A 179 5.75 9.53 -4.63
C GLY A 179 6.10 8.84 -3.31
N PHE A 180 5.31 9.08 -2.25
CA PHE A 180 5.45 8.36 -0.98
C PHE A 180 5.28 6.86 -1.15
N MET A 181 4.28 6.40 -1.89
CA MET A 181 4.11 4.96 -2.16
C MET A 181 5.30 4.35 -2.89
N SER A 182 5.84 5.04 -3.90
CA SER A 182 7.01 4.58 -4.64
C SER A 182 8.23 4.44 -3.72
N PHE A 183 8.47 5.44 -2.87
CA PHE A 183 9.50 5.40 -1.84
C PHE A 183 9.24 4.28 -0.83
N GLY A 184 7.98 4.10 -0.41
CA GLY A 184 7.56 3.05 0.50
C GLY A 184 7.81 1.64 -0.05
N CYS A 185 7.50 1.39 -1.33
CA CYS A 185 7.79 0.12 -2.00
C CYS A 185 9.28 -0.23 -1.92
N TRP A 186 10.12 0.75 -2.27
CA TRP A 186 11.57 0.59 -2.23
C TRP A 186 12.08 0.38 -0.80
N ALA A 187 11.66 1.23 0.15
CA ALA A 187 12.11 1.18 1.54
C ALA A 187 11.70 -0.13 2.22
N SER A 188 10.43 -0.56 2.06
CA SER A 188 9.94 -1.84 2.58
C SER A 188 10.68 -3.03 1.98
N THR A 189 11.07 -2.96 0.69
CA THR A 189 11.86 -4.03 0.05
C THR A 189 13.23 -4.19 0.68
N GLN A 190 13.94 -3.08 0.94
CA GLN A 190 15.23 -3.13 1.61
C GLN A 190 15.08 -3.59 3.07
N ALA A 191 14.06 -3.07 3.76
CA ALA A 191 13.80 -3.38 5.16
C ALA A 191 13.49 -4.86 5.39
N LEU A 192 12.66 -5.48 4.54
CA LEU A 192 12.33 -6.91 4.63
C LEU A 192 13.54 -7.79 4.33
N HIS A 193 14.33 -7.42 3.32
CA HIS A 193 15.55 -8.15 2.99
C HIS A 193 16.56 -8.12 4.15
N THR A 194 16.80 -6.96 4.74
CA THR A 194 17.68 -6.83 5.92
C THR A 194 17.13 -7.62 7.10
N PHE A 195 15.83 -7.49 7.40
CA PHE A 195 15.24 -8.16 8.55
C PHE A 195 15.31 -9.70 8.43
N LEU A 196 15.13 -10.24 7.23
CA LEU A 196 15.27 -11.68 7.00
C LEU A 196 16.72 -12.16 7.21
N LEU A 197 17.72 -11.36 6.81
CA LEU A 197 19.12 -11.68 7.08
C LEU A 197 19.40 -11.70 8.58
N ASP A 198 18.95 -10.69 9.32
CA ASP A 198 19.14 -10.59 10.77
C ASP A 198 18.51 -11.79 11.50
N VAL A 199 17.29 -12.17 11.14
CA VAL A 199 16.59 -13.34 11.71
C VAL A 199 17.33 -14.65 11.37
N THR A 200 17.83 -14.78 10.14
CA THR A 200 18.57 -15.97 9.70
C THR A 200 19.92 -16.10 10.42
N GLU A 201 20.64 -14.99 10.62
CA GLU A 201 21.90 -14.97 11.36
C GLU A 201 21.68 -15.34 12.83
N GLN A 202 20.67 -14.78 13.50
CA GLN A 202 20.32 -15.16 14.87
C GLN A 202 19.98 -16.64 15.01
N TYR A 203 19.26 -17.21 14.02
CA TYR A 203 18.94 -18.63 14.02
C TYR A 203 20.20 -19.51 13.91
N ASN A 204 21.13 -19.15 13.03
CA ASN A 204 22.38 -19.89 12.87
C ASN A 204 23.28 -19.83 14.11
N ILE A 205 23.30 -18.70 14.82
CA ILE A 205 24.06 -18.56 16.07
C ILE A 205 23.47 -19.45 17.17
N ASN A 206 22.14 -19.56 17.26
CA ASN A 206 21.47 -20.37 18.29
C ASN A 206 21.57 -21.89 18.10
N ILE A 207 22.06 -22.36 16.95
CA ILE A 207 22.24 -23.80 16.66
C ILE A 207 23.66 -24.29 17.05
N HIS A 208 24.60 -23.38 17.28
CA HIS A 208 25.98 -23.68 17.67
C HIS A 208 26.23 -23.46 19.16
#